data_AF-A0A846MWK8-F1
#
_entry.id   AF-A0A846MWK8-F1
#
_cell.length_a   1.000
_cell.length_b   1.000
_cell.length_c   1.000
_cell.angle_alpha   90.00
_cell.angle_beta   90.00
_cell.angle_gamma   90.00
#
_symmetry.space_group_name_H-M   'P 1'
#
loop_
_entity.id
_entity.type
_entity.pdbx_description
1 polymer ?
#
loop_
_entity_poly.entity_id
_entity_poly.type
_entity_poly.pdbx_seq_one_letter_code
_entity_poly.pdbx_strand_id
1 'polypeptide(L)'
;MKRMMAALSLSCLALAPLAHAADAKLSDCVSMQKQVSTALENAVSNPNAESARQEAQNGRSFCTSRLYDKGVAHYAKALELLNKS
;
A
#
# COMPACT_ATOMS: atom_id res chain seq x y z
N MET A 1 -51.23 -7.84 -32.74
CA MET A 1 -49.92 -8.12 -32.12
C MET A 1 -49.74 -7.18 -30.94
N LYS A 2 -49.74 -7.73 -29.72
CA LYS A 2 -49.92 -7.00 -28.45
C LYS A 2 -48.56 -6.56 -27.92
N ARG A 3 -48.43 -5.26 -27.62
CA ARG A 3 -47.27 -4.64 -26.98
C ARG A 3 -47.18 -5.13 -25.53
N MET A 4 -46.00 -5.56 -25.07
CA MET A 4 -45.70 -5.68 -23.65
C MET A 4 -44.33 -5.07 -23.36
N MET A 5 -44.34 -4.14 -22.42
CA MET A 5 -43.19 -3.52 -21.77
C MET A 5 -42.71 -4.36 -20.58
N ALA A 6 -41.56 -3.94 -20.04
CA ALA A 6 -40.94 -4.32 -18.75
C ALA A 6 -40.04 -5.57 -18.81
N ALA A 7 -38.90 -5.64 -18.13
CA ALA A 7 -38.46 -4.90 -16.96
C ALA A 7 -36.93 -4.75 -16.90
N LEU A 8 -36.50 -3.68 -16.22
CA LEU A 8 -35.19 -3.52 -15.60
C LEU A 8 -34.83 -4.73 -14.74
N SER A 9 -33.61 -5.25 -14.88
CA SER A 9 -32.89 -5.84 -13.75
C SER A 9 -31.39 -5.63 -13.95
N LEU A 10 -30.96 -4.43 -13.55
CA LEU A 10 -29.56 -4.11 -13.27
C LEU A 10 -29.17 -4.88 -12.01
N SER A 11 -28.26 -5.84 -12.10
CA SER A 11 -27.68 -6.50 -10.92
C SER A 11 -26.24 -6.88 -11.21
N CYS A 12 -25.39 -5.88 -11.40
CA CYS A 12 -23.96 -6.04 -11.15
C CYS A 12 -23.76 -6.13 -9.63
N LEU A 13 -23.76 -7.35 -9.07
CA LEU A 13 -23.11 -7.58 -7.79
C LEU A 13 -21.60 -7.46 -8.03
N ALA A 14 -21.08 -6.26 -7.89
CA ALA A 14 -19.65 -6.06 -7.71
C ALA A 14 -19.30 -6.56 -6.31
N LEU A 15 -18.76 -7.79 -6.22
CA LEU A 15 -17.90 -8.17 -5.10
C LEU A 15 -16.64 -7.31 -5.20
N ALA A 16 -16.67 -6.11 -4.62
CA ALA A 16 -15.44 -5.42 -4.31
C ALA A 16 -14.75 -6.22 -3.18
N PRO A 17 -13.46 -6.57 -3.29
CA PRO A 17 -12.72 -7.02 -2.13
C PRO A 17 -12.76 -5.88 -1.11
N LEU A 18 -13.24 -6.18 0.09
CA LEU A 18 -12.96 -5.37 1.26
C LEU A 18 -11.44 -5.34 1.40
N ALA A 19 -10.82 -4.29 0.86
CA ALA A 19 -9.48 -3.92 1.23
C ALA A 19 -9.52 -3.77 2.75
N HIS A 20 -8.89 -4.72 3.44
CA HIS A 20 -8.79 -4.70 4.89
C HIS A 20 -7.91 -3.50 5.24
N ALA A 21 -8.52 -2.33 5.42
CA ALA A 21 -7.93 -1.26 6.20
C ALA A 21 -7.95 -1.75 7.65
N ALA A 22 -7.01 -2.63 7.99
CA ALA A 22 -6.57 -2.72 9.36
C ALA A 22 -6.05 -1.31 9.69
N ASP A 23 -6.69 -0.61 10.63
CA ASP A 23 -6.25 0.71 11.10
C ASP A 23 -4.75 0.61 11.44
N ALA A 24 -3.90 1.14 10.56
CA ALA A 24 -2.48 1.10 10.81
C ALA A 24 -2.17 1.94 12.05
N LYS A 25 -1.26 1.45 12.88
CA LYS A 25 -0.87 2.08 14.13
C LYS A 25 0.58 2.52 14.07
N LEU A 26 0.95 3.35 15.04
CA LEU A 26 2.35 3.76 15.21
C LEU A 26 3.31 2.55 15.31
N SER A 27 2.87 1.46 15.93
CA SER A 27 3.66 0.22 16.01
C SER A 27 3.99 -0.36 14.64
N ASP A 28 3.07 -0.25 13.68
CA ASP A 28 3.26 -0.77 12.33
C ASP A 28 4.27 0.08 11.58
N CYS A 29 4.18 1.40 11.69
CA CYS A 29 5.18 2.33 11.19
C CYS A 29 6.60 2.01 11.72
N VAL A 30 6.75 1.78 13.02
CA VAL A 30 8.06 1.47 13.64
C VAL A 30 8.58 0.11 13.16
N SER A 31 7.71 -0.90 13.10
CA SER A 31 8.05 -2.24 12.61
C SER A 31 8.51 -2.20 11.16
N MET A 32 7.74 -1.54 10.29
CA MET A 32 8.07 -1.43 8.87
C MET A 32 9.30 -0.58 8.60
N GLN A 33 9.49 0.52 9.34
CA GLN A 33 10.70 1.33 9.24
C GLN A 33 11.95 0.47 9.50
N LYS A 34 11.91 -0.38 10.54
CA LYS A 34 13.02 -1.31 10.84
C LYS A 34 13.27 -2.29 9.71
N GLN A 35 12.22 -2.90 9.17
CA GLN A 35 12.33 -3.83 8.04
C GLN A 35 12.94 -3.16 6.81
N VAL A 36 12.48 -1.95 6.47
CA VAL A 36 13.00 -1.17 5.34
C VAL A 36 14.46 -0.79 5.54
N SER A 37 14.85 -0.38 6.76
CA SER A 37 16.26 -0.08 7.08
C SER A 37 17.15 -1.28 6.83
N THR A 38 16.79 -2.45 7.37
CA THR A 38 17.54 -3.69 7.18
C THR A 38 17.57 -4.11 5.71
N ALA A 39 16.46 -3.97 4.97
CA ALA A 39 16.44 -4.28 3.54
C ALA A 39 17.37 -3.35 2.74
N LEU A 40 17.39 -2.05 3.05
CA LEU A 40 18.25 -1.07 2.41
C LEU A 40 19.74 -1.30 2.67
N GLU A 41 20.11 -1.73 3.87
CA GLU A 41 21.49 -2.11 4.22
C GLU A 41 22.01 -3.26 3.34
N ASN A 42 21.12 -4.18 2.95
CA ASN A 42 21.44 -5.32 2.11
C ASN A 42 21.29 -5.04 0.60
N ALA A 43 20.76 -3.88 0.21
CA ALA A 43 20.39 -3.55 -1.18
C ALA A 43 21.48 -2.81 -1.96
N VAL A 44 22.77 -3.06 -1.65
CA VAL A 44 23.92 -2.32 -2.21
C VAL A 44 23.97 -2.33 -3.74
N SER A 45 23.52 -3.42 -4.38
CA SER A 45 23.49 -3.58 -5.84
C SER A 45 22.08 -3.50 -6.44
N ASN A 46 21.06 -3.16 -5.64
CA ASN A 46 19.69 -3.10 -6.16
C ASN A 46 19.49 -1.79 -6.97
N PRO A 47 19.07 -1.88 -8.25
CA PRO A 47 18.89 -0.70 -9.10
C PRO A 47 17.78 0.24 -8.62
N ASN A 48 16.85 -0.27 -7.81
CA ASN A 48 15.72 0.47 -7.23
C ASN A 48 16.00 0.98 -5.80
N ALA A 49 17.22 0.82 -5.27
CA ALA A 49 17.56 1.24 -3.91
C ALA A 49 17.26 2.72 -3.65
N GLU A 50 17.50 3.59 -4.63
CA GLU A 50 17.24 5.02 -4.48
C GLU A 50 15.74 5.35 -4.41
N SER A 51 14.94 4.77 -5.31
CA SER A 51 13.48 4.90 -5.24
C SER A 51 12.93 4.33 -3.92
N ALA A 52 13.49 3.22 -3.43
CA ALA A 52 13.11 2.66 -2.14
C ALA A 52 13.45 3.60 -0.96
N ARG A 53 14.60 4.30 -1.00
CA ARG A 53 14.93 5.33 0.00
C ARG A 53 13.93 6.48 -0.02
N GLN A 54 13.50 6.92 -1.20
CA GLN A 54 12.52 7.98 -1.33
C GLN A 54 11.16 7.57 -0.73
N GLU A 55 10.69 6.36 -1.05
CA GLU A 55 9.48 5.79 -0.44
C GLU A 55 9.60 5.63 1.08
N ALA A 56 10.77 5.22 1.59
CA ALA A 56 11.03 5.14 3.02
C ALA A 56 10.95 6.52 3.72
N GLN A 57 11.43 7.58 3.07
CA GLN A 57 11.34 8.96 3.58
C GLN A 57 9.89 9.47 3.60
N ASN A 58 9.12 9.16 2.55
CA ASN A 58 7.69 9.45 2.51
C ASN A 58 6.95 8.72 3.64
N GLY A 59 7.23 7.42 3.79
CA GLY A 59 6.68 6.58 4.86
C GLY A 59 6.90 7.20 6.24
N ARG A 60 8.14 7.62 6.51
CA ARG A 60 8.49 8.32 7.75
C ARG A 60 7.70 9.61 7.94
N SER A 61 7.60 10.44 6.91
CA SER A 61 6.91 11.73 6.97
C SER A 61 5.41 11.59 7.23
N PHE A 62 4.76 10.56 6.68
CA PHE A 62 3.37 10.28 6.97
C PHE A 62 3.18 9.71 8.38
N CYS A 63 4.05 8.80 8.82
CA CYS A 63 4.02 8.25 10.17
C CYS A 63 4.24 9.33 11.25
N THR A 64 5.13 10.31 11.03
CA THR A 64 5.32 11.44 11.95
C THR A 64 4.09 12.36 11.99
N SER A 65 3.36 12.45 10.88
CA SER A 65 2.10 13.21 10.77
C SER A 65 0.87 12.45 11.29
N ARG A 66 1.06 11.28 11.93
CA ARG A 66 -0.01 10.37 12.38
C ARG A 66 -0.90 9.81 11.27
N LEU A 67 -0.47 9.92 10.02
CA LEU A 67 -1.13 9.34 8.85
C LEU A 67 -0.59 7.93 8.63
N TYR A 68 -0.84 7.04 9.59
CA TYR A 68 -0.18 5.74 9.67
C TYR A 68 -0.46 4.85 8.45
N ASP A 69 -1.68 4.82 7.93
CA ASP A 69 -2.01 4.01 6.75
C ASP A 69 -1.16 4.40 5.53
N LYS A 70 -1.00 5.71 5.31
CA LYS A 70 -0.16 6.24 4.23
C LYS A 70 1.30 5.90 4.48
N GLY A 71 1.76 6.06 5.73
CA GLY A 71 3.13 5.75 6.11
C GLY A 71 3.51 4.30 5.88
N VAL A 72 2.65 3.38 6.34
CA VAL A 72 2.75 1.93 6.13
C VAL A 72 2.71 1.59 4.64
N ALA A 73 1.82 2.22 3.85
CA ALA A 73 1.76 1.99 2.40
C ALA A 73 3.08 2.38 1.69
N HIS A 74 3.67 3.52 2.05
CA HIS A 74 4.96 3.95 1.51
C HIS A 74 6.11 3.02 1.93
N TYR A 75 6.14 2.56 3.18
CA TYR A 75 7.11 1.54 3.59
C TYR A 75 6.92 0.21 2.87
N ALA A 76 5.67 -0.22 2.65
CA ALA A 76 5.37 -1.42 1.86
C ALA A 76 5.90 -1.27 0.43
N LYS A 77 5.75 -0.08 -0.17
CA LYS A 77 6.27 0.20 -1.50
C LYS A 77 7.79 0.18 -1.55
N ALA A 78 8.46 0.71 -0.53
CA ALA A 78 9.91 0.63 -0.40
C ALA A 78 10.39 -0.83 -0.39
N LEU A 79 9.76 -1.70 0.40
CA LEU A 79 10.08 -3.14 0.43
C LEU A 79 9.82 -3.82 -0.93
N GLU A 80 8.72 -3.48 -1.60
CA GLU A 80 8.40 -4.01 -2.93
C GLU A 80 9.49 -3.67 -3.95
N LEU A 81 10.00 -2.44 -3.94
CA LEU A 81 11.10 -2.00 -4.81
C LEU A 81 12.40 -2.76 -4.52
N LEU A 82 12.70 -2.99 -3.24
CA LEU A 82 13.90 -3.72 -2.82
C LEU A 82 13.85 -5.21 -3.14
N ASN A 83 12.66 -5.78 -3.28
CA ASN A 83 12.47 -7.17 -3.72
C ASN A 83 12.48 -7.31 -5.26
N LYS A 84 12.29 -6.21 -5.99
CA LYS A 84 12.45 -6.18 -7.45
C LYS A 84 13.92 -5.89 -7.77
N SER A 85 14.76 -6.92 -7.65
CA SER A 85 16.17 -6.89 -8.03
C SER A 85 16.37 -7.48 -9.42
#